data_AF-A0A963QLN4-F1
#
_entry.id   AF-A0A963QLN4-F1
#
_cell.length_a   1.000
_cell.length_b   1.000
_cell.length_c   1.000
_cell.angle_alpha   90.00
_cell.angle_beta   90.00
_cell.angle_gamma   90.00
#
_symmetry.space_group_name_H-M   'P 1'
#
loop_
_entity.id
_entity.type
_entity.pdbx_description
1 polymer ?
#
loop_
_entity_poly.entity_id
_entity_poly.type
_entity_poly.pdbx_seq_one_letter_code
_entity_poly.pdbx_strand_id
1 'polypeptide(L)'
;MKTLTHLERLEAESIHIIREVVAEAEKPVMLYSVGKDSAVMLHLARKAFYPSPPPFPLLHVDTTWKFKAMYELRDTMARESGMELLVYHNPEAEEKGINPFEHGPLHTDMWKTEGLKQALDLYGFDAAFGGARRDEEKSRAKERIFSFRTASHGWDPKNQR
;
A
#
# COMPACT_ATOMS: atom_id res chain seq x y z
N MET A 1 -2.36 -33.11 15.74
CA MET A 1 -2.00 -31.82 15.09
C MET A 1 -2.21 -30.71 16.08
N LYS A 2 -1.28 -29.75 16.17
CA LYS A 2 -1.44 -28.57 17.04
C LYS A 2 -2.45 -27.62 16.40
N THR A 3 -3.48 -27.22 17.14
CA THR A 3 -4.44 -26.20 16.69
C THR A 3 -3.74 -24.85 16.62
N LEU A 4 -3.82 -24.16 15.48
CA LEU A 4 -3.29 -22.81 15.33
C LEU A 4 -4.07 -21.84 16.19
N THR A 5 -3.35 -20.91 16.80
CA THR A 5 -3.95 -19.73 17.43
C THR A 5 -4.59 -18.82 16.38
N HIS A 6 -5.40 -17.88 16.84
CA HIS A 6 -6.04 -16.91 15.95
C HIS A 6 -5.03 -16.11 15.10
N LEU A 7 -3.94 -15.63 15.71
CA LEU A 7 -2.92 -14.84 15.01
C LEU A 7 -2.09 -15.69 14.05
N GLU A 8 -1.76 -16.93 14.39
CA GLU A 8 -1.07 -17.84 13.47
C GLU A 8 -1.92 -18.12 12.22
N ARG A 9 -3.25 -18.25 12.38
CA ARG A 9 -4.16 -18.41 11.24
C ARG A 9 -4.21 -17.16 10.37
N LEU A 10 -4.37 -15.98 10.97
CA LEU A 10 -4.39 -14.70 10.22
C LEU A 10 -3.05 -14.43 9.51
N GLU A 11 -1.93 -14.74 10.16
CA GLU A 11 -0.60 -14.63 9.55
C GLU A 11 -0.48 -15.56 8.34
N ALA A 12 -0.90 -16.82 8.47
CA ALA A 12 -0.86 -17.79 7.37
C ALA A 12 -1.77 -17.37 6.20
N GLU A 13 -3.01 -16.92 6.48
CA GLU A 13 -3.94 -16.42 5.47
C GLU A 13 -3.36 -15.20 4.74
N SER A 14 -2.77 -14.25 5.47
CA SER A 14 -2.17 -13.05 4.88
C SER A 14 -0.95 -13.35 4.01
N ILE A 15 -0.09 -14.26 4.48
CA ILE A 15 1.08 -14.73 3.70
C ILE A 15 0.62 -15.43 2.42
N HIS A 16 -0.42 -16.26 2.50
CA HIS A 16 -0.97 -16.93 1.33
C HIS A 16 -1.48 -15.91 0.30
N ILE A 17 -2.28 -14.92 0.71
CA ILE A 17 -2.78 -13.86 -0.19
C ILE A 17 -1.62 -13.12 -0.86
N ILE A 18 -0.57 -12.74 -0.10
CA ILE A 18 0.59 -12.04 -0.66
C ILE A 18 1.29 -12.89 -1.73
N ARG A 19 1.46 -14.20 -1.49
CA ARG A 19 2.10 -15.11 -2.44
C ARG A 19 1.27 -15.32 -3.71
N GLU A 20 -0.04 -15.47 -3.59
CA GLU A 20 -0.93 -15.61 -4.75
C GLU A 20 -0.86 -14.39 -5.67
N VAL A 21 -0.87 -13.18 -5.10
CA VAL A 21 -0.74 -11.95 -5.91
C VAL A 21 0.59 -11.91 -6.65
N VAL A 22 1.69 -12.29 -5.99
CA VAL A 22 3.00 -12.33 -6.67
C VAL A 22 3.09 -13.42 -7.73
N ALA A 23 2.33 -14.50 -7.58
CA ALA A 23 2.30 -15.57 -8.58
C ALA A 23 1.50 -15.18 -9.85
N GLU A 24 0.46 -14.34 -9.70
CA GLU A 24 -0.49 -13.99 -10.77
C GLU A 24 -0.28 -12.59 -11.37
N ALA A 25 0.37 -11.67 -10.66
CA ALA A 25 0.65 -10.32 -11.12
C ALA A 25 2.05 -10.18 -11.73
N GLU A 26 2.18 -9.40 -12.80
CA GLU A 26 3.45 -9.14 -13.47
C GLU A 26 4.26 -8.06 -12.73
N LYS A 27 3.59 -7.04 -12.18
CA LYS A 27 4.25 -5.89 -11.56
C LYS A 27 3.52 -5.43 -10.28
N PRO A 28 3.56 -6.24 -9.20
CA PRO A 28 2.96 -5.86 -7.93
C PRO A 28 3.76 -4.77 -7.21
N VAL A 29 3.09 -4.00 -6.35
CA VAL A 29 3.71 -3.03 -5.44
C VAL A 29 3.04 -3.07 -4.06
N MET A 30 3.79 -2.77 -3.00
CA MET A 30 3.21 -2.61 -1.67
C MET A 30 3.15 -1.15 -1.24
N LEU A 31 1.96 -0.65 -0.92
CA LEU A 31 1.76 0.71 -0.43
C LEU A 31 2.27 0.81 1.02
N TYR A 32 3.34 1.57 1.23
CA TYR A 32 4.03 1.68 2.51
C TYR A 32 3.96 3.10 3.08
N SER A 33 2.93 3.35 3.90
CA SER A 33 2.66 4.67 4.48
C SER A 33 3.41 4.96 5.79
N VAL A 34 4.12 3.97 6.33
CA VAL A 34 4.81 4.01 7.64
C VAL A 34 3.82 4.11 8.82
N GLY A 35 2.56 3.74 8.58
CA GLY A 35 1.58 3.50 9.64
C GLY A 35 1.69 2.08 10.21
N LYS A 36 1.04 1.85 11.37
CA LYS A 36 1.03 0.55 12.06
C LYS A 36 0.61 -0.61 11.14
N ASP A 37 -0.42 -0.43 10.32
CA ASP A 37 -0.97 -1.51 9.49
C ASP A 37 -0.01 -1.83 8.32
N SER A 38 0.56 -0.80 7.69
CA SER A 38 1.60 -0.98 6.65
C SER A 38 2.89 -1.60 7.20
N ALA A 39 3.21 -1.39 8.48
CA ALA A 39 4.35 -2.04 9.13
C ALA A 39 4.10 -3.55 9.35
N VAL A 40 2.88 -3.92 9.75
CA VAL A 40 2.47 -5.33 9.84
C VAL A 40 2.48 -5.99 8.46
N MET A 41 1.98 -5.31 7.42
CA MET A 41 2.06 -5.84 6.06
C MET A 41 3.50 -6.05 5.58
N LEU A 42 4.40 -5.09 5.82
CA LEU A 42 5.82 -5.25 5.50
C LEU A 42 6.42 -6.46 6.23
N HIS A 43 6.08 -6.64 7.50
CA HIS A 43 6.51 -7.82 8.28
C HIS A 43 6.01 -9.13 7.65
N LEU A 44 4.73 -9.19 7.27
CA LEU A 44 4.12 -10.36 6.64
C LEU A 44 4.74 -10.64 5.26
N ALA A 45 5.01 -9.61 4.45
CA ALA A 45 5.69 -9.77 3.17
C ALA A 45 7.11 -10.35 3.34
N ARG A 46 7.90 -9.83 4.30
CA ARG A 46 9.23 -10.38 4.61
C ARG A 46 9.14 -11.85 5.02
N LYS A 47 8.14 -12.23 5.82
CA LYS A 47 7.90 -13.64 6.16
C LYS A 47 7.48 -14.48 4.95
N ALA A 48 6.68 -13.92 4.04
CA ALA A 48 6.18 -14.62 2.86
C ALA A 48 7.31 -15.04 1.91
N PHE A 49 8.41 -14.29 1.82
CA PHE A 49 9.49 -14.55 0.86
C PHE A 49 10.83 -14.95 1.49
N TYR A 50 10.91 -15.03 2.83
CA TYR A 50 12.10 -15.49 3.52
C TYR A 50 12.61 -16.83 2.94
N PRO A 51 13.92 -17.00 2.70
CA PRO A 51 15.03 -16.12 3.09
C PRO A 51 15.34 -14.96 2.13
N SER A 52 14.62 -14.85 1.01
CA SER A 52 14.86 -13.79 0.01
C SER A 52 14.04 -12.53 0.31
N PRO A 53 14.47 -11.35 -0.17
CA PRO A 53 13.62 -10.16 -0.19
C PRO A 53 12.35 -10.42 -1.02
N PRO A 54 11.21 -9.78 -0.68
CA PRO A 54 10.02 -9.84 -1.52
C PRO A 54 10.29 -9.30 -2.94
N PRO A 55 9.76 -9.94 -4.00
CA PRO A 55 10.09 -9.61 -5.39
C PRO A 55 9.27 -8.42 -5.94
N PHE A 56 9.07 -7.39 -5.14
CA PHE A 56 8.33 -6.18 -5.52
C PHE A 56 8.77 -4.96 -4.70
N PRO A 57 8.63 -3.74 -5.23
CA PRO A 57 9.00 -2.53 -4.51
C PRO A 57 7.96 -2.12 -3.46
N LEU A 58 8.39 -1.26 -2.53
CA LEU A 58 7.53 -0.44 -1.70
C LEU A 58 7.22 0.88 -2.42
N LEU A 59 6.01 1.40 -2.27
CA LEU A 59 5.63 2.73 -2.76
C LEU A 59 5.13 3.60 -1.61
N HIS A 60 5.72 4.79 -1.48
CA HIS A 60 5.29 5.83 -0.57
C HIS A 60 4.88 7.08 -1.36
N VAL A 61 3.58 7.35 -1.39
CA VAL A 61 3.05 8.64 -1.87
C VAL A 61 3.28 9.67 -0.77
N ASP A 62 4.21 10.58 -1.01
CA ASP A 62 4.71 11.54 -0.04
C ASP A 62 4.06 12.90 -0.24
N THR A 63 3.48 13.40 0.84
CA THR A 63 2.80 14.70 0.85
C THR A 63 3.70 15.82 1.34
N THR A 64 4.99 15.56 1.63
CA THR A 64 5.98 16.50 2.22
C THR A 64 5.67 17.03 3.63
N TRP A 65 4.50 16.69 4.17
CA TRP A 65 3.97 17.18 5.45
C TRP A 65 3.99 16.12 6.58
N LYS A 66 4.72 15.01 6.42
CA LYS A 66 4.81 13.99 7.49
C LYS A 66 5.81 14.39 8.57
N PHE A 67 5.64 13.82 9.76
CA PHE A 67 6.59 14.00 10.85
C PHE A 67 7.97 13.46 10.46
N LYS A 68 9.03 14.18 10.82
CA LYS A 68 10.42 13.77 10.55
C LYS A 68 10.72 12.34 10.98
N ALA A 69 10.24 11.94 12.16
CA ALA A 69 10.41 10.58 12.68
C ALA A 69 9.77 9.50 11.77
N MET A 70 8.72 9.83 11.02
CA MET A 70 8.14 8.91 10.04
C MET A 70 9.07 8.71 8.84
N TYR A 71 9.74 9.76 8.36
CA TYR A 71 10.73 9.62 7.29
C TYR A 71 11.94 8.80 7.74
N GLU A 72 12.45 9.06 8.95
CA GLU A 72 13.57 8.30 9.53
C GLU A 72 13.21 6.80 9.67
N LEU A 73 12.01 6.50 10.17
CA LEU A 73 11.53 5.12 10.29
C LEU A 73 11.32 4.46 8.91
N ARG A 74 10.76 5.20 7.94
CA ARG A 74 10.54 4.72 6.57
C ARG A 74 11.85 4.23 5.95
N ASP A 75 12.87 5.08 5.98
CA ASP A 75 14.13 4.86 5.30
C ASP A 75 14.95 3.76 6.00
N THR A 76 14.81 3.65 7.32
CA THR A 76 15.40 2.56 8.10
C THR A 76 14.73 1.23 7.75
N MET A 77 13.40 1.16 7.80
CA MET A 77 12.66 -0.08 7.55
C MET A 77 12.79 -0.59 6.11
N ALA A 78 12.78 0.31 5.12
CA ALA A 78 13.02 -0.07 3.73
C ALA A 78 14.40 -0.73 3.57
N ARG A 79 15.44 -0.10 4.12
CA ARG A 79 16.82 -0.63 4.10
C ARG A 79 16.94 -1.97 4.79
N GLU A 80 16.38 -2.11 6.00
CA GLU A 80 16.41 -3.38 6.75
C GLU A 80 15.59 -4.50 6.08
N SER A 81 14.56 -4.14 5.31
CA SER A 81 13.79 -5.11 4.54
C SER A 81 14.50 -5.60 3.28
N GLY A 82 15.53 -4.89 2.81
CA GLY A 82 16.20 -5.18 1.55
C GLY A 82 15.34 -4.91 0.31
N MET A 83 14.26 -4.15 0.47
CA MET A 83 13.32 -3.82 -0.61
C MET A 83 13.62 -2.42 -1.15
N GLU A 84 13.40 -2.22 -2.45
CA GLU A 84 13.42 -0.90 -3.07
C GLU A 84 12.23 -0.07 -2.55
N LEU A 85 12.49 1.19 -2.20
CA LEU A 85 11.46 2.15 -1.79
C LEU A 85 11.34 3.25 -2.83
N LEU A 86 10.21 3.26 -3.53
CA LEU A 86 9.81 4.32 -4.44
C LEU A 86 9.08 5.40 -3.66
N VAL A 87 9.54 6.63 -3.77
CA VAL A 87 8.88 7.80 -3.21
C VAL A 87 8.31 8.61 -4.36
N TYR A 88 7.02 8.93 -4.28
CA TYR A 88 6.33 9.72 -5.30
C TYR A 88 5.77 11.00 -4.70
N HIS A 89 6.11 12.13 -5.33
CA HIS A 89 5.55 13.45 -5.07
C HIS A 89 4.68 13.84 -6.27
N ASN A 90 3.47 14.33 -6.02
CA ASN A 90 2.62 14.85 -7.09
C ASN A 90 3.18 16.21 -7.55
N PRO A 91 3.69 16.33 -8.80
CA PRO A 91 4.33 17.56 -9.26
C PRO A 91 3.36 18.74 -9.33
N GLU A 92 2.07 18.51 -9.64
CA GLU A 92 1.06 19.57 -9.70
C GLU A 92 0.72 20.10 -8.29
N ALA A 93 0.67 19.21 -7.30
CA ALA A 93 0.44 19.59 -5.92
C ALA A 93 1.62 20.39 -5.36
N GLU A 94 2.85 20.02 -5.75
CA GLU A 94 4.08 20.74 -5.39
C GLU A 94 4.12 22.12 -6.05
N GLU A 95 3.90 22.20 -7.37
CA GLU A 95 3.89 23.46 -8.14
C GLU A 95 2.87 24.46 -7.58
N LYS A 96 1.68 23.98 -7.22
CA LYS A 96 0.60 24.81 -6.66
C LYS A 96 0.76 25.11 -5.17
N GLY A 97 1.81 24.60 -4.51
CA GLY A 97 2.05 24.84 -3.09
C GLY A 97 0.94 24.30 -2.18
N ILE A 98 0.31 23.18 -2.57
CA ILE A 98 -0.84 22.62 -1.86
C ILE A 98 -0.42 22.16 -0.46
N ASN A 99 -1.10 22.70 0.57
CA ASN A 99 -0.77 22.48 1.97
C ASN A 99 -2.03 22.19 2.81
N PRO A 100 -1.89 21.48 3.96
CA PRO A 100 -3.04 21.04 4.75
C PRO A 100 -3.74 22.17 5.52
N PHE A 101 -3.13 23.36 5.63
CA PHE A 101 -3.69 24.48 6.40
C PHE A 101 -4.66 25.33 5.58
N GLU A 102 -4.33 25.57 4.31
CA GLU A 102 -5.09 26.46 3.43
C GLU A 102 -6.04 25.70 2.49
N HIS A 103 -5.70 24.46 2.12
CA HIS A 103 -6.38 23.76 1.03
C HIS A 103 -7.33 22.65 1.50
N GLY A 104 -7.42 22.36 2.80
CA GLY A 104 -8.41 21.44 3.37
C GLY A 104 -8.50 20.09 2.65
N PRO A 105 -9.68 19.66 2.16
CA PRO A 105 -9.83 18.39 1.44
C PRO A 105 -8.99 18.27 0.16
N LEU A 106 -8.75 19.38 -0.55
CA LEU A 106 -7.98 19.40 -1.80
C LEU A 106 -6.54 18.92 -1.58
N HIS A 107 -5.96 19.17 -0.40
CA HIS A 107 -4.66 18.64 -0.03
C HIS A 107 -4.64 17.11 -0.08
N THR A 108 -5.65 16.46 0.51
CA THR A 108 -5.71 14.99 0.51
C THR A 108 -5.94 14.44 -0.89
N ASP A 109 -6.81 15.08 -1.66
CA ASP A 109 -7.16 14.64 -3.00
C ASP A 109 -5.96 14.70 -3.96
N MET A 110 -5.30 15.86 -4.05
CA MET A 110 -4.16 16.03 -4.94
C MET A 110 -2.95 15.20 -4.51
N TRP A 111 -2.54 15.29 -3.24
CA TRP A 111 -1.33 14.60 -2.79
C TRP A 111 -1.50 13.09 -2.69
N LYS A 112 -2.69 12.58 -2.29
CA LYS A 112 -2.89 11.14 -2.06
C LYS A 112 -3.66 10.46 -3.17
N THR A 113 -4.84 10.95 -3.52
CA THR A 113 -5.70 10.27 -4.52
C THR A 113 -5.06 10.35 -5.90
N GLU A 114 -4.83 11.56 -6.40
CA GLU A 114 -4.23 11.78 -7.72
C GLU A 114 -2.76 11.36 -7.72
N GLY A 115 -2.02 11.68 -6.65
CA GLY A 115 -0.63 11.23 -6.51
C GLY A 115 -0.47 9.71 -6.59
N LEU A 116 -1.37 8.93 -5.96
CA LEU A 116 -1.33 7.48 -6.07
C LEU A 116 -1.65 6.99 -7.48
N LYS A 117 -2.71 7.52 -8.13
CA LYS A 117 -3.06 7.14 -9.51
C LYS A 117 -1.90 7.40 -10.47
N GLN A 118 -1.33 8.60 -10.40
CA GLN A 118 -0.18 8.99 -11.22
C GLN A 118 1.02 8.07 -10.99
N ALA A 119 1.31 7.70 -9.73
CA ALA A 119 2.38 6.77 -9.42
C ALA A 119 2.12 5.36 -9.99
N LEU A 120 0.90 4.84 -9.86
CA LEU A 120 0.53 3.53 -10.41
C LEU A 120 0.69 3.51 -11.93
N ASP A 121 0.27 4.57 -12.62
CA ASP A 121 0.42 4.71 -14.08
C ASP A 121 1.89 4.87 -14.50
N LEU A 122 2.66 5.72 -13.81
CA LEU A 122 4.06 5.99 -14.11
C LEU A 122 4.90 4.71 -14.07
N TYR A 123 4.70 3.89 -13.04
CA TYR A 123 5.44 2.65 -12.87
C TYR A 123 4.75 1.46 -13.56
N GLY A 124 3.52 1.59 -14.04
CA GLY A 124 2.77 0.52 -14.70
C GLY A 124 2.50 -0.67 -13.77
N PHE A 125 2.17 -0.41 -12.50
CA PHE A 125 1.83 -1.46 -11.54
C PHE A 125 0.44 -2.05 -11.84
N ASP A 126 0.33 -3.38 -11.84
CA ASP A 126 -0.91 -4.10 -12.13
C ASP A 126 -1.61 -4.64 -10.87
N ALA A 127 -0.89 -4.67 -9.73
CA ALA A 127 -1.45 -4.99 -8.42
C ALA A 127 -0.84 -4.11 -7.33
N ALA A 128 -1.67 -3.67 -6.38
CA ALA A 128 -1.22 -2.87 -5.24
C ALA A 128 -1.72 -3.46 -3.91
N PHE A 129 -0.79 -3.81 -3.02
CA PHE A 129 -1.12 -4.24 -1.67
C PHE A 129 -1.44 -3.03 -0.79
N GLY A 130 -2.66 -3.00 -0.23
CA GLY A 130 -3.13 -1.96 0.70
C GLY A 130 -3.42 -2.49 2.10
N GLY A 131 -3.06 -1.71 3.13
CA GLY A 131 -3.24 -2.08 4.54
C GLY A 131 -4.57 -1.70 5.16
N ALA A 132 -5.61 -1.57 4.33
CA ALA A 132 -6.96 -1.28 4.77
C ALA A 132 -7.56 -2.49 5.50
N ARG A 133 -8.29 -2.25 6.60
CA ARG A 133 -9.02 -3.31 7.32
C ARG A 133 -10.52 -3.05 7.32
N ARG A 134 -11.31 -4.13 7.31
CA ARG A 134 -12.78 -4.08 7.26
C ARG A 134 -13.41 -3.45 8.50
N ASP A 135 -12.72 -3.50 9.63
CA ASP A 135 -13.19 -2.98 10.92
C ASP A 135 -12.84 -1.50 11.14
N GLU A 136 -12.10 -0.86 10.23
CA GLU A 136 -11.71 0.55 10.37
C GLU A 136 -12.86 1.52 10.13
N GLU A 137 -13.76 1.19 9.20
CA GLU A 137 -14.89 2.04 8.83
C GLU A 137 -16.11 1.19 8.45
N LYS A 138 -17.32 1.66 8.79
CA LYS A 138 -18.58 0.93 8.54
C LYS A 138 -18.79 0.54 7.07
N SER A 139 -18.34 1.38 6.15
CA SER A 139 -18.42 1.15 4.69
C SER A 139 -17.60 -0.06 4.24
N ARG A 140 -16.52 -0.41 4.96
CA ARG A 140 -15.61 -1.50 4.61
C ARG A 140 -16.05 -2.88 5.06
N ALA A 141 -17.16 -2.98 5.81
CA ALA A 141 -17.66 -4.25 6.33
C ALA A 141 -17.91 -5.32 5.24
N LYS A 142 -18.21 -4.88 4.00
CA LYS A 142 -18.47 -5.74 2.84
C LYS A 142 -17.34 -5.74 1.80
N GLU A 143 -16.19 -5.15 2.12
CA GLU A 143 -15.05 -5.16 1.20
C GLU A 143 -14.50 -6.56 1.00
N ARG A 144 -14.00 -6.81 -0.21
CA ARG A 144 -13.33 -8.06 -0.59
C ARG A 144 -11.84 -7.93 -0.36
N ILE A 145 -11.13 -9.06 -0.40
CA ILE A 145 -9.65 -9.06 -0.37
C ILE A 145 -9.10 -8.40 -1.64
N PHE A 146 -9.73 -8.71 -2.79
CA PHE A 146 -9.39 -8.13 -4.09
C PHE A 146 -10.39 -7.04 -4.48
N SER A 147 -9.88 -5.93 -5.02
CA SER A 147 -10.65 -4.79 -5.51
C SER A 147 -10.18 -4.44 -6.92
N PHE A 148 -10.87 -4.94 -7.92
CA PHE A 148 -10.47 -4.77 -9.32
C PHE A 148 -10.77 -3.35 -9.79
N ARG A 149 -9.84 -2.78 -10.55
CA ARG A 149 -9.93 -1.43 -11.10
C ARG A 149 -10.00 -1.47 -12.62
N THR A 150 -10.70 -0.50 -13.20
CA THR A 150 -10.67 -0.28 -14.65
C THR A 150 -9.34 0.40 -15.04
N ALA A 151 -9.03 0.42 -16.34
CA ALA A 151 -7.86 1.14 -16.86
C ALA A 151 -7.86 2.65 -16.53
N SER A 152 -9.03 3.22 -16.22
CA SER A 152 -9.18 4.62 -15.77
C SER A 152 -9.21 4.76 -14.24
N HIS A 153 -8.68 3.77 -13.51
CA HIS A 153 -8.71 3.66 -12.03
C HIS A 153 -10.11 3.64 -11.40
N GLY A 154 -11.16 3.41 -12.19
CA GLY A 154 -12.53 3.32 -11.73
C GLY A 154 -12.81 2.01 -10.99
N TRP A 155 -13.90 1.98 -10.23
CA TRP A 155 -14.40 0.76 -9.58
C TRP A 155 -15.79 0.43 -10.09
N ASP A 156 -15.96 -0.77 -10.66
CA ASP A 156 -17.25 -1.28 -11.15
C ASP A 156 -17.71 -2.45 -10.26
N PRO A 157 -18.87 -2.36 -9.57
CA PRO A 157 -19.42 -3.44 -8.77
C PRO A 157 -19.58 -4.78 -9.50
N LYS A 158 -19.81 -4.74 -10.83
CA LYS A 158 -20.03 -5.96 -11.64
C LYS A 158 -18.75 -6.75 -11.84
N ASN A 159 -17.60 -6.07 -11.83
CA ASN A 159 -16.28 -6.67 -12.05
C ASN A 159 -15.57 -7.08 -10.74
N GLN A 160 -16.32 -7.21 -9.63
CA GLN A 160 -15.76 -7.61 -8.33
C GLN A 160 -16.10 -9.05 -7.94
N ARG A 161 -16.54 -9.86 -8.91
CA ARG A 161 -16.94 -11.26 -8.71
C ARG A 161 -15.82 -12.20 -9.08
#